data_AF-B0C6H6-F1
#
_entry.id   AF-B0C6H6-F1
#
_cell.length_a   1.000
_cell.length_b   1.000
_cell.length_c   1.000
_cell.angle_alpha   90.00
_cell.angle_beta   90.00
_cell.angle_gamma   90.00
#
_symmetry.space_group_name_H-M   'P 1'
#
loop_
_entity.id
_entity.type
_entity.pdbx_description
1 polymer ?
#
loop_
_entity_poly.entity_id
_entity_poly.type
_entity_poly.pdbx_seq_one_letter_code
_entity_poly.pdbx_strand_id
1 'polypeptide(L)'
;MIFGNGIRPSWRRIGQQCVCVLILVFCLVGFGMGLSQDAIAGIYDDEYDGNIFILYASNAGLIPPKVNLAAAMKKEMPTLIMFYSDDSQECKQNALVLTQLQAEYRRDLNFMPMMVDAINSRRNYEPTEAQYYYNGQFVPQFVLIDASGQTILNQNGKMSFEELDDPIRDLLGLDPRTEPLVLDRPLFSPSPSADQTFFGEALRGLQDAVPEE
;
A
#
# COMPACT_ATOMS: atom_id res chain seq x y z
N MET A 1 17.11 -10.61 -72.31
CA MET A 1 17.88 -11.77 -71.82
C MET A 1 19.30 -11.30 -71.51
N ILE A 2 20.03 -11.66 -70.45
CA ILE A 2 19.81 -12.41 -69.22
C ILE A 2 20.90 -11.85 -68.26
N PHE A 3 20.54 -11.71 -66.98
CA PHE A 3 21.39 -11.25 -65.88
C PHE A 3 22.57 -12.20 -65.62
N GLY A 4 23.70 -11.64 -65.18
CA GLY A 4 24.86 -12.40 -64.73
C GLY A 4 25.66 -11.65 -63.66
N ASN A 5 25.04 -11.33 -62.53
CA ASN A 5 25.74 -10.74 -61.39
C ASN A 5 26.48 -11.85 -60.62
N GLY A 6 27.77 -12.03 -60.93
CA GLY A 6 28.65 -12.98 -60.26
C GLY A 6 29.05 -12.51 -58.87
N ILE A 7 28.17 -12.66 -57.87
CA ILE A 7 28.52 -12.45 -56.47
C ILE A 7 29.26 -13.70 -56.01
N ARG A 8 30.61 -13.69 -56.07
CA ARG A 8 31.44 -14.70 -55.40
C ARG A 8 31.44 -14.40 -53.91
N PRO A 9 30.79 -15.22 -53.06
CA PRO A 9 30.77 -14.92 -51.64
C PRO A 9 32.14 -15.29 -51.05
N SER A 10 32.86 -14.30 -50.52
CA SER A 10 34.10 -14.59 -49.78
C SER A 10 33.72 -15.35 -48.51
N TRP A 11 34.25 -16.55 -48.32
CA TRP A 11 33.98 -17.42 -47.17
C TRP A 11 34.12 -16.71 -45.81
N ARG A 12 35.02 -15.70 -45.71
CA ARG A 12 35.17 -14.85 -44.52
C ARG A 12 33.95 -13.96 -44.23
N ARG A 13 33.28 -13.42 -45.26
CA ARG A 13 32.07 -12.59 -45.10
C ARG A 13 30.85 -13.43 -44.73
N ILE A 14 30.72 -14.64 -45.30
CA ILE A 14 29.66 -15.58 -44.89
C ILE A 14 29.86 -15.97 -43.42
N GLY A 15 31.08 -16.34 -43.02
CA GLY A 15 31.39 -16.66 -41.62
C GLY A 15 31.06 -15.50 -40.67
N GLN A 16 31.43 -14.27 -41.02
CA GLN A 16 31.13 -13.09 -40.22
C GLN A 16 29.62 -12.82 -40.12
N GLN A 17 28.86 -12.98 -41.21
CA GLN A 17 27.41 -12.82 -41.21
C GLN A 17 26.71 -13.88 -40.35
N CYS A 18 27.15 -15.14 -40.40
CA CYS A 18 26.62 -16.20 -39.55
C CYS A 18 26.88 -15.93 -38.06
N VAL A 19 28.08 -15.44 -37.71
CA VAL A 19 28.41 -15.06 -36.33
C VAL A 19 27.55 -13.90 -35.84
N CYS A 20 27.37 -12.85 -36.66
CA CYS A 20 26.50 -11.72 -36.30
C CYS A 20 25.04 -12.16 -36.10
N VAL A 21 24.52 -13.04 -36.97
CA VAL A 21 23.16 -13.59 -36.83
C VAL A 21 23.04 -14.45 -35.57
N LEU A 22 24.04 -15.27 -35.25
CA LEU A 22 24.06 -16.05 -34.01
C LEU A 22 24.05 -15.18 -32.76
N ILE A 23 24.84 -14.11 -32.73
CA ILE A 23 24.85 -13.15 -31.61
C ILE A 23 23.48 -12.45 -31.50
N LEU A 24 22.90 -12.04 -32.62
CA LEU A 24 21.61 -11.35 -32.63
C LEU A 24 20.47 -12.27 -32.19
N VAL A 25 20.47 -13.53 -32.63
CA VAL A 25 19.54 -14.56 -32.16
C VAL A 25 19.75 -14.84 -30.67
N PHE A 26 20.99 -14.93 -30.20
CA PHE A 26 21.30 -15.10 -28.78
C PHE A 26 20.81 -13.92 -27.94
N CYS A 27 20.97 -12.68 -28.42
CA CYS A 27 20.41 -11.49 -27.78
C CYS A 27 18.89 -11.49 -27.78
N LEU A 28 18.23 -11.82 -28.89
CA LEU A 28 16.76 -11.84 -28.97
C LEU A 28 16.15 -12.97 -28.12
N VAL A 29 16.80 -14.13 -28.05
CA VAL A 29 16.37 -15.25 -27.20
C VAL A 29 16.69 -14.97 -25.74
N GLY A 30 17.86 -14.41 -25.43
CA GLY A 30 18.25 -14.05 -24.06
C GLY A 30 17.43 -12.92 -23.46
N PHE A 31 17.06 -11.90 -24.25
CA PHE A 31 16.14 -10.85 -23.82
C PHE A 31 14.66 -11.28 -23.90
N GLY A 32 14.32 -12.19 -24.81
CA GLY A 32 12.93 -12.63 -25.02
C GLY A 32 12.45 -13.78 -24.12
N MET A 33 13.35 -14.57 -23.51
CA MET A 33 12.98 -15.80 -22.77
C MET A 33 13.28 -15.78 -21.26
N GLY A 34 13.31 -14.63 -20.59
CA GLY A 34 13.11 -14.62 -19.13
C GLY A 34 14.36 -14.40 -18.28
N LEU A 35 15.02 -13.26 -18.47
CA LEU A 35 15.73 -12.60 -17.36
C LEU A 35 14.88 -11.53 -16.68
N SER A 36 13.60 -11.38 -17.05
CA SER A 36 12.64 -10.66 -16.21
C SER A 36 12.24 -11.59 -15.09
N GLN A 37 12.81 -11.39 -13.91
CA GLN A 37 12.12 -11.80 -12.69
C GLN A 37 10.83 -10.97 -12.68
N ASP A 38 9.67 -11.64 -12.74
CA ASP A 38 8.42 -10.95 -12.43
C ASP A 38 8.62 -10.29 -11.07
N ALA A 39 8.39 -8.97 -10.99
CA ALA A 39 8.33 -8.29 -9.71
C ALA A 39 7.04 -8.77 -9.03
N ILE A 40 7.16 -9.84 -8.24
CA ILE A 40 6.05 -10.40 -7.47
C ILE A 40 5.89 -9.48 -6.26
N ALA A 41 5.02 -8.48 -6.37
CA ALA A 41 4.64 -7.65 -5.23
C ALA A 41 3.64 -8.42 -4.36
N GLY A 42 3.96 -8.62 -3.09
CA GLY A 42 3.14 -9.42 -2.17
C GLY A 42 2.60 -8.60 -1.01
N ILE A 43 1.31 -8.79 -0.67
CA ILE A 43 0.73 -8.20 0.55
C ILE A 43 1.05 -9.02 1.82
N TYR A 44 1.63 -10.21 1.64
CA TYR A 44 1.91 -11.19 2.69
C TYR A 44 3.42 -11.44 2.88
N ASP A 45 4.25 -10.49 2.46
CA ASP A 45 5.69 -10.50 2.66
C ASP A 45 6.19 -9.13 3.14
N ASP A 46 7.42 -9.13 3.64
CA ASP A 46 8.14 -7.95 4.14
C ASP A 46 9.08 -7.36 3.06
N GLU A 47 8.72 -7.46 1.78
CA GLU A 47 9.49 -6.85 0.68
C GLU A 47 9.03 -5.42 0.37
N TYR A 48 9.95 -4.54 0.00
CA TYR A 48 9.61 -3.18 -0.41
C TYR A 48 9.11 -3.16 -1.86
N ASP A 49 7.81 -2.99 -2.03
CA ASP A 49 7.16 -2.92 -3.36
C ASP A 49 6.90 -1.48 -3.84
N GLY A 50 7.06 -0.52 -2.93
CA GLY A 50 6.69 0.88 -3.11
C GLY A 50 5.69 1.33 -2.04
N ASN A 51 5.03 2.47 -2.25
CA ASN A 51 4.15 3.01 -1.24
C ASN A 51 2.88 2.18 -1.05
N ILE A 52 2.65 1.67 0.16
CA ILE A 52 1.60 0.69 0.43
C ILE A 52 0.17 1.22 0.26
N PHE A 53 -0.05 2.53 0.47
CA PHE A 53 -1.38 3.13 0.29
C PHE A 53 -1.71 3.39 -1.17
N ILE A 54 -0.70 3.64 -2.00
CA ILE A 54 -0.86 3.76 -3.45
C ILE A 54 -1.10 2.38 -4.06
N LEU A 55 -0.29 1.39 -3.68
CA LEU A 55 -0.28 0.06 -4.31
C LEU A 55 -1.41 -0.85 -3.83
N TYR A 56 -1.59 -0.99 -2.52
CA TYR A 56 -2.55 -1.95 -1.96
C TYR A 56 -3.87 -1.28 -1.59
N ALA A 57 -3.84 -0.07 -1.05
CA ALA A 57 -5.05 0.59 -0.57
C ALA A 57 -5.76 1.46 -1.63
N SER A 58 -5.17 1.62 -2.82
CA SER A 58 -5.72 2.44 -3.93
C SER A 58 -6.10 3.87 -3.50
N ASN A 59 -5.42 4.42 -2.49
CA ASN A 59 -5.74 5.71 -1.89
C ASN A 59 -4.51 6.60 -1.77
N ALA A 60 -4.01 7.04 -2.93
CA ALA A 60 -2.93 8.02 -2.99
C ALA A 60 -3.29 9.35 -2.31
N GLY A 61 -4.59 9.66 -2.12
CA GLY A 61 -5.05 10.88 -1.48
C GLY A 61 -4.83 10.92 0.05
N LEU A 62 -4.49 9.79 0.66
CA LEU A 62 -4.10 9.69 2.07
C LEU A 62 -2.64 10.14 2.31
N ILE A 63 -1.80 10.19 1.26
CA ILE A 63 -0.37 10.50 1.37
C ILE A 63 0.02 11.67 0.44
N PRO A 64 0.58 12.76 0.98
CA PRO A 64 0.71 13.06 2.41
C PRO A 64 -0.65 13.37 3.07
N PRO A 65 -0.75 13.29 4.41
CA PRO A 65 -1.94 13.70 5.13
C PRO A 65 -2.35 15.14 4.81
N LYS A 66 -3.64 15.36 4.49
CA LYS A 66 -4.15 16.67 4.07
C LYS A 66 -4.15 17.72 5.19
N VAL A 67 -4.30 17.26 6.44
CA VAL A 67 -4.40 18.12 7.63
C VAL A 67 -3.43 17.58 8.67
N ASN A 68 -2.48 18.41 9.10
CA ASN A 68 -1.55 18.07 10.18
C ASN A 68 -2.25 18.10 11.56
N LEU A 69 -1.62 17.51 12.58
CA LEU A 69 -2.26 17.27 13.87
C LEU A 69 -2.65 18.60 14.55
N ALA A 70 -1.75 19.57 14.58
CA ALA A 70 -2.03 20.91 15.08
C ALA A 70 -3.26 21.57 14.42
N ALA A 71 -3.44 21.39 13.10
CA ALA A 71 -4.60 21.93 12.38
C ALA A 71 -5.88 21.13 12.63
N ALA A 72 -5.79 19.81 12.85
CA ALA A 72 -6.93 18.96 13.19
C ALA A 72 -7.46 19.32 14.59
N MET A 73 -6.57 19.46 15.58
CA MET A 73 -6.92 19.89 16.94
C MET A 73 -7.58 21.28 16.95
N LYS A 74 -7.06 22.23 16.16
CA LYS A 74 -7.69 23.56 16.01
C LYS A 74 -9.10 23.53 15.42
N LYS A 75 -9.44 22.47 14.69
CA LYS A 75 -10.78 22.24 14.12
C LYS A 75 -11.63 21.31 15.00
N GLU A 76 -11.16 21.00 16.21
CA GLU A 76 -11.81 20.07 17.13
C GLU A 76 -12.08 18.70 16.48
N MET A 77 -11.19 18.28 15.57
CA MET A 77 -11.31 17.05 14.81
C MET A 77 -10.36 16.00 15.39
N PRO A 78 -10.86 14.89 15.94
CA PRO A 78 -10.01 13.79 16.38
C PRO A 78 -9.15 13.25 15.23
N THR A 79 -8.03 12.62 15.57
CA THR A 79 -7.07 12.11 14.59
C THR A 79 -6.69 10.67 14.87
N LEU A 80 -6.84 9.80 13.88
CA LEU A 80 -6.23 8.48 13.87
C LEU A 80 -4.93 8.53 13.08
N ILE A 81 -3.83 8.25 13.77
CA ILE A 81 -2.48 8.16 13.21
C ILE A 81 -2.14 6.69 13.06
N MET A 82 -1.66 6.30 11.87
CA MET A 82 -1.04 5.00 11.64
C MET A 82 0.43 5.25 11.31
N PHE A 83 1.33 4.89 12.22
CA PHE A 83 2.76 4.82 11.91
C PHE A 83 3.03 3.52 11.17
N TYR A 84 3.69 3.62 10.03
CA TYR A 84 3.87 2.47 9.15
C TYR A 84 5.25 2.48 8.47
N SER A 85 5.65 1.33 7.96
CA SER A 85 6.73 1.16 7.00
C SER A 85 6.20 0.50 5.72
N ASP A 86 6.83 0.80 4.59
CA ASP A 86 6.40 0.25 3.29
C ASP A 86 6.85 -1.21 3.08
N ASP A 87 7.79 -1.70 3.89
CA ASP A 87 8.39 -3.03 3.83
C ASP A 87 7.86 -4.01 4.89
N SER A 88 6.71 -3.74 5.49
CA SER A 88 6.09 -4.59 6.52
C SER A 88 4.77 -5.18 6.03
N GLN A 89 4.63 -6.51 6.06
CA GLN A 89 3.40 -7.21 5.64
C GLN A 89 2.19 -6.73 6.45
N GLU A 90 2.38 -6.50 7.76
CA GLU A 90 1.31 -6.04 8.64
C GLU A 90 0.87 -4.63 8.26
N CYS A 91 1.82 -3.75 7.96
CA CYS A 91 1.52 -2.42 7.45
C CYS A 91 0.77 -2.49 6.11
N LYS A 92 1.22 -3.34 5.16
CA LYS A 92 0.56 -3.55 3.86
C LYS A 92 -0.91 -3.94 4.03
N GLN A 93 -1.19 -4.89 4.92
CA GLN A 93 -2.55 -5.35 5.22
C GLN A 93 -3.39 -4.26 5.91
N ASN A 94 -2.82 -3.57 6.89
CA ASN A 94 -3.51 -2.52 7.62
C ASN A 94 -3.76 -1.24 6.81
N ALA A 95 -3.04 -1.02 5.71
CA ALA A 95 -3.35 0.08 4.79
C ALA A 95 -4.77 -0.06 4.20
N LEU A 96 -5.24 -1.29 3.97
CA LEU A 96 -6.62 -1.59 3.57
C LEU A 96 -7.61 -1.19 4.66
N VAL A 97 -7.33 -1.60 5.91
CA VAL A 97 -8.17 -1.30 7.08
C VAL A 97 -8.28 0.21 7.32
N LEU A 98 -7.16 0.95 7.24
CA LEU A 98 -7.17 2.40 7.41
C LEU A 98 -8.01 3.09 6.31
N THR A 99 -7.99 2.56 5.09
CA THR A 99 -8.77 3.09 3.97
C THR A 99 -10.26 2.81 4.13
N GLN A 100 -10.64 1.65 4.68
CA GLN A 100 -12.03 1.34 5.06
C GLN A 100 -12.55 2.32 6.11
N LEU A 101 -11.79 2.52 7.18
CA LEU A 101 -12.12 3.49 8.23
C LEU A 101 -12.21 4.90 7.66
N GLN A 102 -11.30 5.28 6.76
CA GLN A 102 -11.38 6.58 6.09
C GLN A 102 -12.65 6.70 5.24
N ALA A 103 -13.03 5.65 4.50
CA ALA A 103 -14.25 5.68 3.70
C ALA A 103 -15.47 5.96 4.59
N GLU A 104 -15.55 5.36 5.77
CA GLU A 104 -16.61 5.55 6.75
C GLU A 104 -16.55 6.93 7.43
N TYR A 105 -15.42 7.27 8.06
CA TYR A 105 -15.30 8.40 8.99
C TYR A 105 -14.63 9.65 8.41
N ARG A 106 -14.36 9.73 7.10
CA ARG A 106 -13.66 10.88 6.46
C ARG A 106 -14.21 12.28 6.80
N ARG A 107 -15.45 12.38 7.30
CA ARG A 107 -16.09 13.64 7.69
C ARG A 107 -15.81 14.04 9.12
N ASP A 108 -15.65 13.07 10.01
CA ASP A 108 -15.65 13.25 11.46
C ASP A 108 -14.28 12.95 12.08
N LEU A 109 -13.42 12.24 11.34
CA LEU A 109 -12.09 11.84 11.79
C LEU A 109 -11.01 12.24 10.78
N ASN A 110 -9.90 12.78 11.29
CA ASN A 110 -8.69 12.99 10.51
C ASN A 110 -7.87 11.70 10.44
N PHE A 111 -7.45 11.31 9.24
CA PHE A 111 -6.62 10.13 9.03
C PHE A 111 -5.20 10.55 8.64
N MET A 112 -4.21 10.04 9.35
CA MET A 112 -2.82 10.46 9.22
C MET A 112 -1.87 9.27 9.17
N PRO A 113 -1.70 8.63 8.01
CA PRO A 113 -0.60 7.69 7.82
C PRO A 113 0.73 8.44 7.88
N MET A 114 1.67 7.93 8.67
CA MET A 114 3.00 8.51 8.90
C MET A 114 4.07 7.45 8.69
N MET A 115 4.94 7.66 7.69
CA MET A 115 6.09 6.79 7.45
C MET A 115 7.13 6.98 8.56
N VAL A 116 7.54 5.89 9.20
CA VAL A 116 8.48 5.95 10.32
C VAL A 116 9.89 6.35 9.89
N ASP A 117 10.31 6.01 8.68
CA ASP A 117 11.62 6.39 8.12
C ASP A 117 11.80 7.90 7.97
N ALA A 118 10.69 8.64 7.88
CA ALA A 118 10.70 10.10 7.82
C ALA A 118 10.86 10.76 9.21
N ILE A 119 10.78 9.98 10.30
CA ILE A 119 10.83 10.51 11.67
C ILE A 119 12.29 10.62 12.13
N ASN A 120 12.72 11.86 12.42
CA ASN A 120 14.03 12.09 13.02
C ASN A 120 14.01 11.80 14.52
N SER A 121 14.62 10.70 14.94
CA SER A 121 14.70 10.27 16.35
C SER A 121 15.55 11.16 17.26
N ARG A 122 16.33 12.09 16.71
CA ARG A 122 17.16 13.03 17.50
C ARG A 122 16.45 14.34 17.82
N ARG A 123 15.25 14.54 17.29
CA ARG A 123 14.44 15.74 17.49
C ARG A 123 13.42 15.49 18.60
N ASN A 124 13.27 16.47 19.50
CA ASN A 124 12.13 16.52 20.40
C ASN A 124 10.94 17.12 19.66
N TYR A 125 9.83 16.40 19.66
CA TYR A 125 8.58 16.83 19.05
C TYR A 125 7.64 17.39 20.11
N GLU A 126 6.77 18.30 19.71
CA GLU A 126 5.71 18.84 20.56
C GLU A 126 4.46 17.96 20.50
N PRO A 127 3.60 17.92 21.53
CA PRO A 127 2.35 17.15 21.51
C PRO A 127 1.39 17.50 20.35
N THR A 128 1.58 18.64 19.69
CA THR A 128 0.81 19.02 18.49
C THR A 128 1.39 18.46 17.18
N GLU A 129 2.53 17.77 17.24
CA GLU A 129 3.20 17.10 16.14
C GLU A 129 2.94 15.60 16.21
N ALA A 130 2.59 14.97 15.08
CA ALA A 130 2.26 13.55 15.05
C ALA A 130 3.40 12.67 15.59
N GLN A 131 4.65 13.02 15.24
CA GLN A 131 5.85 12.29 15.61
C GLN A 131 6.07 12.19 17.13
N TYR A 132 5.46 13.07 17.93
CA TYR A 132 5.48 12.99 19.39
C TYR A 132 4.91 11.67 19.92
N TYR A 133 3.94 11.09 19.21
CA TYR A 133 3.22 9.89 19.65
C TYR A 133 3.85 8.58 19.17
N TYR A 134 4.90 8.63 18.34
CA TYR A 134 5.58 7.43 17.89
C TYR A 134 6.43 6.82 19.01
N ASN A 135 6.27 5.53 19.28
CA ASN A 135 6.99 4.85 20.36
C ASN A 135 8.42 4.41 19.99
N GLY A 136 8.79 4.49 18.71
CA GLY A 136 10.16 4.19 18.25
C GLY A 136 10.49 2.70 18.10
N GLN A 137 9.53 1.78 18.27
CA GLN A 137 9.82 0.35 18.39
C GLN A 137 9.11 -0.54 17.38
N PHE A 138 7.83 -0.30 17.11
CA PHE A 138 7.00 -1.22 16.33
C PHE A 138 6.20 -0.51 15.24
N VAL A 139 6.00 -1.21 14.14
CA VAL A 139 5.07 -0.83 13.07
C VAL A 139 4.25 -2.06 12.66
N PRO A 140 2.95 -1.91 12.34
CA PRO A 140 2.20 -0.66 12.44
C PRO A 140 1.96 -0.26 13.90
N GLN A 141 1.85 1.04 14.17
CA GLN A 141 1.38 1.58 15.45
C GLN A 141 0.19 2.49 15.17
N PHE A 142 -0.90 2.26 15.88
CA PHE A 142 -2.12 3.06 15.81
C PHE A 142 -2.24 3.95 17.04
N VAL A 143 -2.45 5.24 16.79
CA VAL A 143 -2.70 6.22 17.84
C VAL A 143 -3.96 7.00 17.51
N LEU A 144 -5.00 6.84 18.34
CA LEU A 144 -6.21 7.65 18.27
C LEU A 144 -6.09 8.79 19.28
N ILE A 145 -6.22 10.02 18.78
CA ILE A 145 -6.12 11.25 19.56
C ILE A 145 -7.45 11.97 19.46
N ASP A 146 -7.99 12.40 20.59
CA ASP A 146 -9.19 13.22 20.63
C ASP A 146 -8.94 14.65 20.12
N ALA A 147 -9.99 15.48 20.10
CA ALA A 147 -9.89 16.88 19.73
C ALA A 147 -9.02 17.72 20.69
N SER A 148 -8.84 17.28 21.94
CA SER A 148 -8.08 17.98 22.97
C SER A 148 -6.58 17.67 22.95
N GLY A 149 -6.17 16.63 22.23
CA GLY A 149 -4.79 16.12 22.18
C GLY A 149 -4.52 14.96 23.12
N GLN A 150 -5.55 14.44 23.80
CA GLN A 150 -5.47 13.25 24.64
C GLN A 150 -5.46 11.99 23.78
N THR A 151 -4.57 11.06 24.12
CA THR A 151 -4.51 9.74 23.49
C THR A 151 -5.60 8.84 24.06
N ILE A 152 -6.47 8.34 23.19
CA ILE A 152 -7.57 7.40 23.48
C ILE A 152 -7.13 5.96 23.21
N LEU A 153 -6.40 5.75 22.11
CA LEU A 153 -5.84 4.46 21.71
C LEU A 153 -4.35 4.63 21.44
N ASN A 154 -3.53 3.68 21.91
CA ASN A 154 -2.14 3.53 21.50
C ASN A 154 -1.80 2.04 21.45
N GLN A 155 -1.85 1.45 20.26
CA GLN A 155 -1.67 0.01 20.05
C GLN A 155 -0.63 -0.27 18.98
N ASN A 156 0.06 -1.38 19.14
CA ASN A 156 1.08 -1.87 18.22
C ASN A 156 0.63 -3.14 17.51
N GLY A 157 1.16 -3.33 16.31
CA GLY A 157 0.92 -4.51 15.49
C GLY A 157 -0.38 -4.42 14.70
N LYS A 158 -0.65 -5.47 13.96
CA LYS A 158 -1.85 -5.60 13.14
C LYS A 158 -3.13 -5.47 13.98
N MET A 159 -4.05 -4.64 13.49
CA MET A 159 -5.41 -4.50 14.05
C MET A 159 -6.48 -4.79 13.00
N SER A 160 -7.61 -5.35 13.40
CA SER A 160 -8.79 -5.51 12.54
C SER A 160 -9.52 -4.18 12.33
N PHE A 161 -10.54 -4.19 11.47
CA PHE A 161 -11.42 -3.05 11.31
C PHE A 161 -12.16 -2.75 12.63
N GLU A 162 -12.74 -3.78 13.24
CA GLU A 162 -13.56 -3.72 14.46
C GLU A 162 -12.75 -3.20 15.66
N GLU A 163 -11.52 -3.69 15.83
CA GLU A 163 -10.64 -3.27 16.93
C GLU A 163 -10.29 -1.78 16.87
N LEU A 164 -10.33 -1.17 15.68
CA LEU A 164 -10.14 0.27 15.47
C LEU A 164 -11.47 1.03 15.44
N ASP A 165 -12.54 0.41 14.95
CA ASP A 165 -13.89 0.98 14.85
C ASP A 165 -14.46 1.29 16.24
N ASP A 166 -14.38 0.34 17.17
CA ASP A 166 -14.94 0.47 18.52
C ASP A 166 -14.46 1.73 19.26
N PRO A 167 -13.14 1.99 19.43
CA PRO A 167 -12.68 3.19 20.12
C PRO A 167 -13.00 4.48 19.36
N ILE A 168 -13.15 4.43 18.03
CA ILE A 168 -13.58 5.58 17.22
C ILE A 168 -15.06 5.88 17.49
N ARG A 169 -15.91 4.85 17.53
CA ARG A 169 -17.34 5.00 17.81
C ARG A 169 -17.60 5.53 19.21
N ASP A 170 -16.90 4.97 20.20
CA ASP A 170 -16.95 5.47 21.58
C ASP A 170 -16.54 6.95 21.67
N LEU A 171 -15.46 7.34 20.98
CA LEU A 171 -15.00 8.72 20.93
C LEU A 171 -16.01 9.67 20.26
N LEU A 172 -16.69 9.19 19.23
CA LEU A 172 -17.72 9.95 18.50
C LEU A 172 -19.11 9.87 19.15
N GLY A 173 -19.27 9.11 20.24
CA GLY A 173 -20.56 8.89 20.91
C GLY A 173 -21.57 8.10 20.08
N LEU A 174 -21.10 7.19 19.23
CA LEU A 174 -21.91 6.31 18.40
C LEU A 174 -22.16 4.97 19.10
N ASP A 175 -23.33 4.36 18.89
CA ASP A 175 -23.63 3.03 19.45
C ASP A 175 -22.67 1.95 18.90
N PRO A 176 -22.30 0.91 19.65
CA PRO A 176 -21.46 -0.18 19.15
C PRO A 176 -21.99 -0.81 17.86
N ARG A 177 -21.09 -1.21 16.97
CA ARG A 177 -21.46 -1.81 15.70
C ARG A 177 -21.91 -3.27 15.91
N THR A 178 -23.13 -3.59 15.52
CA THR A 178 -23.70 -4.95 15.63
C THR A 178 -23.69 -5.73 14.30
N GLU A 179 -23.52 -5.03 13.18
CA GLU A 179 -23.51 -5.61 11.83
C GLU A 179 -22.20 -5.26 11.11
N PRO A 180 -21.66 -6.14 10.25
CA PRO A 180 -20.42 -5.88 9.53
C PRO A 180 -20.54 -4.62 8.65
N LEU A 181 -19.42 -3.89 8.48
CA LEU A 181 -19.41 -2.68 7.66
C LEU A 181 -19.75 -3.02 6.20
N VAL A 182 -20.85 -2.45 5.71
CA VAL A 182 -21.20 -2.44 4.28
C VAL A 182 -20.87 -1.06 3.72
N LEU A 183 -19.82 -0.98 2.89
CA LEU A 183 -19.46 0.26 2.23
C LEU A 183 -20.44 0.58 1.08
N ASP A 184 -20.94 1.81 1.03
CA ASP A 184 -21.79 2.32 -0.07
C ASP A 184 -21.15 2.18 -1.45
N ARG A 185 -19.81 2.14 -1.50
CA ARG A 185 -19.01 1.92 -2.71
C ARG A 185 -17.86 1.00 -2.37
N PRO A 186 -17.53 0.04 -3.25
CA PRO A 186 -16.37 -0.79 -3.03
C PRO A 186 -15.10 0.07 -3.09
N LEU A 187 -14.13 -0.19 -2.19
CA LEU A 187 -12.84 0.50 -2.15
C LEU A 187 -12.09 0.39 -3.48
N PHE A 188 -12.32 -0.72 -4.17
CA PHE A 188 -11.80 -1.04 -5.48
C PHE A 188 -12.98 -1.29 -6.41
N SER A 189 -13.05 -0.56 -7.53
CA SER A 189 -13.91 -0.98 -8.64
C SER A 189 -13.06 -1.89 -9.52
N PRO A 190 -13.19 -3.23 -9.44
CA PRO A 190 -12.54 -4.07 -10.42
C PRO A 190 -13.05 -3.68 -11.80
N SER A 191 -12.13 -3.47 -12.73
CA SER A 191 -12.51 -3.61 -14.15
C SER A 191 -13.04 -5.04 -14.34
N PRO A 192 -13.97 -5.31 -15.27
CA PRO A 192 -14.47 -6.67 -15.52
C PRO A 192 -13.38 -7.71 -15.83
N SER A 193 -12.17 -7.27 -16.19
CA SER A 193 -10.97 -8.12 -16.36
C SER A 193 -10.13 -8.33 -15.09
N ALA A 194 -10.28 -7.48 -14.07
CA ALA A 194 -9.52 -7.52 -12.82
C ALA A 194 -10.03 -8.57 -11.82
N ASP A 195 -11.26 -9.04 -11.95
CA ASP A 195 -11.81 -10.14 -11.13
C ASP A 195 -11.02 -11.45 -11.25
N GLN A 196 -10.18 -11.59 -12.28
CA GLN A 196 -9.27 -12.73 -12.47
C GLN A 196 -7.81 -12.44 -12.07
N THR A 197 -7.52 -11.28 -11.48
CA THR A 197 -6.15 -10.87 -11.11
C THR A 197 -5.89 -10.98 -9.61
N PHE A 198 -4.60 -11.06 -9.25
CA PHE A 198 -4.02 -11.15 -7.90
C PHE A 198 -4.76 -10.41 -6.77
N PHE A 199 -5.32 -9.23 -7.06
CA PHE A 199 -6.04 -8.41 -6.08
C PHE A 199 -7.40 -8.98 -5.64
N GLY A 200 -8.08 -9.74 -6.50
CA GLY A 200 -9.40 -10.30 -6.18
C GLY A 200 -9.36 -11.44 -5.16
N GLU A 201 -8.24 -12.18 -5.10
CA GLU A 201 -8.06 -13.31 -4.19
C GLU A 201 -7.69 -12.85 -2.77
N ALA A 202 -6.83 -11.83 -2.64
CA ALA A 202 -6.48 -11.22 -1.36
C ALA A 202 -7.69 -10.59 -0.65
N LEU A 203 -8.61 -10.00 -1.42
CA LEU A 203 -9.85 -9.44 -0.87
C LEU A 203 -10.84 -10.51 -0.41
N ARG A 204 -10.99 -11.62 -1.16
CA ARG A 204 -11.79 -12.76 -0.70
C ARG A 204 -11.25 -13.34 0.60
N GLY A 205 -9.93 -13.49 0.71
CA GLY A 205 -9.30 -13.96 1.96
C GLY A 205 -9.56 -13.06 3.18
N LEU A 206 -9.80 -11.75 2.98
CA LEU A 206 -10.21 -10.83 4.04
C LEU A 206 -11.72 -10.86 4.32
N GLN A 207 -12.53 -11.17 3.30
CA GLN A 207 -13.99 -11.23 3.39
C GLN A 207 -14.47 -12.58 3.97
N ASP A 208 -13.75 -13.66 3.66
CA ASP A 208 -13.95 -15.02 4.17
C ASP A 208 -13.39 -15.21 5.60
N ALA A 209 -12.71 -14.21 6.15
CA ALA A 209 -12.27 -14.17 7.54
C ALA A 209 -13.41 -13.80 8.53
N VAL A 210 -14.60 -13.50 8.02
CA VAL A 210 -15.83 -13.45 8.82
C VAL A 210 -16.32 -14.88 9.03
N PRO A 211 -16.31 -15.43 10.26
CA PRO A 211 -16.84 -16.76 10.49
C PRO A 211 -18.35 -16.74 10.18
N GLU A 212 -18.79 -17.59 9.24
CA GLU A 212 -20.21 -17.92 9.13
C GLU A 212 -20.63 -18.62 10.42
N GLU A 213 -21.60 -18.04 11.13
CA GLU A 213 -22.33 -18.70 12.23
C GLU A 213 -23.19 -19.87 11.73
#